data_AF-A0A2D8A640-F1
#
_entry.id   AF-A0A2D8A640-F1
#
_cell.length_a   1.000
_cell.length_b   1.000
_cell.length_c   1.000
_cell.angle_alpha   90.00
_cell.angle_beta   90.00
_cell.angle_gamma   90.00
#
_symmetry.space_group_name_H-M   'P 1'
#
loop_
_entity.id
_entity.type
_entity.pdbx_description
1 polymer ?
#
loop_
_entity_poly.entity_id
_entity_poly.type
_entity_poly.pdbx_seq_one_letter_code
_entity_poly.pdbx_strand_id
1 'polypeptide(L)'
;MEILGTVVSGLFGSAIGGSGLGLIGTVVGKTFGWLEQKEKNKTLLAQNAHELNLIQEQAKIKQVEMESEYMIAQMEADANIRTAAYQHDASYGETPMWCSALLRLVRPVVTFLLMGMSAYIYYKAYEFGDWTTTKMLAEEVVFMCSLAITFWFGSRPAN
;
A
#
# COMPACT_ATOMS: atom_id res chain seq x y z
N MET A 1 50.32 3.00 43.99
CA MET A 1 49.05 2.87 44.75
C MET A 1 48.39 1.53 44.38
N GLU A 2 48.99 0.36 44.55
CA GLU A 2 49.40 -0.30 45.82
C GLU A 2 48.35 -0.31 46.94
N ILE A 3 47.57 0.76 47.12
CA ILE A 3 46.53 0.88 48.16
C ILE A 3 45.24 0.15 47.76
N LEU A 4 44.88 0.13 46.47
CA LEU A 4 43.66 -0.52 45.97
C LEU A 4 43.72 -2.06 46.07
N GLY A 5 44.90 -2.67 46.01
CA GLY A 5 45.08 -4.12 46.09
C GLY A 5 45.32 -4.66 47.51
N THR A 6 46.00 -3.89 48.36
CA THR A 6 46.33 -4.33 49.74
C THR A 6 45.24 -3.99 50.76
N VAL A 7 44.44 -2.93 50.57
CA VAL A 7 43.26 -2.66 51.42
C VAL A 7 42.17 -3.72 51.20
N VAL A 8 42.02 -4.16 49.94
CA VAL A 8 41.17 -5.31 49.57
C VAL A 8 41.69 -6.61 50.18
N SER A 9 43.01 -6.74 50.40
CA SER A 9 43.62 -7.91 51.04
C SER A 9 43.60 -7.89 52.59
N GLY A 10 43.62 -6.70 53.22
CA GLY A 10 43.73 -6.56 54.68
C GLY A 10 42.41 -6.59 55.44
N LEU A 11 41.32 -6.09 54.85
CA LEU A 11 39.99 -6.07 55.49
C LEU A 11 39.17 -7.35 55.28
N PHE A 12 39.40 -8.04 54.15
CA PHE A 12 38.91 -9.41 53.97
C PHE A 12 39.72 -10.43 54.79
N GLY A 13 40.96 -10.08 55.17
CA GLY A 13 41.91 -10.97 55.85
C GLY A 13 41.68 -11.17 57.35
N SER A 14 41.22 -10.16 58.08
CA SER A 14 40.89 -10.33 59.51
C SER A 14 39.43 -10.70 59.67
N ALA A 15 39.13 -11.91 59.25
CA ALA A 15 38.60 -12.92 60.15
C ALA A 15 37.76 -12.38 61.32
N ILE A 16 36.49 -12.80 61.34
CA ILE A 16 35.98 -13.37 62.59
C ILE A 16 35.81 -12.30 63.69
N GLY A 17 35.22 -11.15 63.31
CA GLY A 17 34.21 -10.47 64.13
C GLY A 17 32.84 -11.16 64.11
N GLY A 18 32.75 -12.33 63.45
CA GLY A 18 31.91 -13.45 63.82
C GLY A 18 30.39 -13.32 63.62
N SER A 19 29.88 -13.91 62.54
CA SER A 19 28.49 -14.37 62.32
C SER A 19 27.34 -13.36 62.06
N GLY A 20 27.34 -12.15 62.61
CA GLY A 20 26.19 -11.22 62.45
C GLY A 20 26.24 -10.27 61.24
N LEU A 21 27.41 -9.66 61.00
CA LEU A 21 27.55 -8.54 60.05
C LEU A 21 27.73 -8.97 58.58
N GLY A 22 28.24 -10.18 58.33
CA GLY A 22 28.35 -10.72 56.96
C GLY A 22 26.98 -11.03 56.34
N LEU A 23 26.04 -11.51 57.16
CA LEU A 23 24.63 -11.68 56.75
C LEU A 23 23.98 -10.32 56.46
N ILE A 24 24.22 -9.31 57.30
CA ILE A 24 23.73 -7.95 57.09
C ILE A 24 24.31 -7.36 55.78
N GLY A 25 25.60 -7.53 55.51
CA GLY A 25 26.22 -7.10 54.25
C GLY A 25 25.63 -7.76 53.00
N THR A 26 25.35 -9.08 53.06
CA THR A 26 24.69 -9.78 51.93
C THR A 26 23.22 -9.42 51.76
N VAL A 27 22.49 -9.15 52.84
CA VAL A 27 21.09 -8.70 52.77
C VAL A 27 21.00 -7.29 52.21
N VAL A 28 21.87 -6.37 52.64
CA VAL A 28 21.96 -5.01 52.11
C VAL A 28 22.41 -5.02 50.64
N GLY A 29 23.40 -5.83 50.28
CA GLY A 29 23.82 -5.99 48.88
C GLY A 29 22.71 -6.55 47.97
N LYS A 30 21.92 -7.51 48.46
CA LYS A 30 20.78 -8.06 47.72
C LYS A 30 19.61 -7.07 47.58
N THR A 31 19.35 -6.23 48.57
CA THR A 31 18.29 -5.20 48.46
C THR A 31 18.69 -4.09 47.51
N PHE A 32 19.95 -3.63 47.54
CA PHE A 32 20.48 -2.69 46.54
C PHE A 32 20.50 -3.29 45.14
N GLY A 33 20.95 -4.55 44.99
CA GLY A 33 20.92 -5.26 43.70
C GLY A 33 19.50 -5.45 43.15
N TRP A 34 18.51 -5.70 44.00
CA TRP A 34 17.10 -5.80 43.60
C TRP A 34 16.52 -4.45 43.13
N LEU A 35 16.89 -3.35 43.80
CA LEU A 35 16.48 -2.00 43.37
C LEU A 35 17.15 -1.61 42.04
N GLU A 36 18.43 -1.91 41.87
CA GLU A 36 19.16 -1.67 40.62
C GLU A 36 18.61 -2.52 39.47
N GLN A 37 18.25 -3.79 39.72
CA GLN A 37 17.59 -4.66 38.75
C GLN A 37 16.22 -4.11 38.34
N LYS A 38 15.46 -3.54 39.28
CA LYS A 38 14.15 -2.93 39.01
C LYS A 38 14.29 -1.66 38.14
N GLU A 39 15.33 -0.87 38.36
CA GLU A 39 15.64 0.31 37.55
C GLU A 39 16.16 -0.06 36.15
N LYS A 40 17.00 -1.10 36.05
CA LYS A 40 17.39 -1.71 34.76
C LYS A 40 16.20 -2.25 33.97
N ASN A 41 15.25 -2.90 34.64
CA ASN A 41 14.02 -3.36 33.97
C ASN A 41 13.15 -2.20 33.48
N LYS A 42 13.03 -1.11 34.27
CA LYS A 42 12.29 0.08 33.82
C LYS A 42 12.93 0.75 32.61
N THR A 43 14.26 0.87 32.60
CA THR A 43 15.00 1.45 31.48
C THR A 43 14.92 0.56 30.23
N LEU A 44 15.05 -0.76 30.38
CA LEU A 44 14.84 -1.71 29.29
C LEU A 44 13.40 -1.63 28.73
N LEU A 45 12.38 -1.52 29.58
CA LEU A 45 11.00 -1.35 29.12
C LEU A 45 10.81 -0.03 28.35
N ALA A 46 11.41 1.06 28.83
CA ALA A 46 11.38 2.34 28.14
C ALA A 46 12.10 2.29 26.78
N GLN A 47 13.24 1.60 26.70
CA GLN A 47 13.99 1.39 25.45
C GLN A 47 13.18 0.53 24.46
N ASN A 48 12.64 -0.61 24.90
CA ASN A 48 11.78 -1.45 24.07
C ASN A 48 10.54 -0.69 23.55
N ALA A 49 9.92 0.14 24.40
CA ALA A 49 8.80 0.97 23.98
C ALA A 49 9.21 2.01 22.92
N HIS A 50 10.40 2.60 23.05
CA HIS A 50 10.92 3.52 22.05
C HIS A 50 11.24 2.81 20.72
N GLU A 51 11.87 1.63 20.78
CA GLU A 51 12.15 0.80 19.61
C GLU A 51 10.87 0.38 18.87
N LEU A 52 9.83 -0.03 19.62
CA LEU A 52 8.52 -0.33 19.05
C LEU A 52 7.90 0.89 18.35
N ASN A 53 7.99 2.07 18.97
CA ASN A 53 7.50 3.30 18.35
C ASN A 53 8.28 3.63 17.06
N LEU A 54 9.60 3.49 17.06
CA LEU A 54 10.42 3.70 15.86
C LEU A 54 10.05 2.74 14.73
N ILE A 55 9.87 1.45 15.04
CA ILE A 55 9.47 0.45 14.05
C ILE A 55 8.09 0.76 13.48
N GLN A 56 7.15 1.19 14.33
CA GLN A 56 5.80 1.57 13.90
C GLN A 56 5.82 2.79 12.97
N GLU A 57 6.59 3.83 13.29
CA GLU A 57 6.71 5.01 12.42
C GLU A 57 7.42 4.67 11.09
N GLN A 58 8.45 3.83 11.12
CA GLN A 58 9.09 3.33 9.89
C GLN A 58 8.13 2.52 9.02
N ALA A 59 7.28 1.69 9.63
CA ALA A 59 6.26 0.93 8.91
C ALA A 59 5.24 1.85 8.22
N LYS A 60 4.82 2.94 8.89
CA LYS A 60 3.92 3.94 8.30
C LYS A 60 4.55 4.67 7.13
N ILE A 61 5.80 5.12 7.27
CA ILE A 61 6.54 5.79 6.18
C ILE A 61 6.63 4.86 4.96
N LYS A 62 7.01 3.60 5.18
CA LYS A 62 7.11 2.61 4.12
C LYS A 62 5.77 2.32 3.43
N GLN A 63 4.66 2.36 4.16
CA GLN A 63 3.31 2.23 3.57
C GLN A 63 3.02 3.41 2.63
N VAL A 64 3.28 4.64 3.07
CA VAL A 64 3.06 5.84 2.26
C VAL A 64 3.96 5.86 1.02
N GLU A 65 5.22 5.46 1.15
CA GLU A 65 6.15 5.31 0.02
C GLU A 65 5.63 4.29 -1.00
N MET A 66 5.21 3.11 -0.53
CA MET A 66 4.67 2.05 -1.40
C MET A 66 3.38 2.48 -2.12
N GLU A 67 2.49 3.21 -1.43
CA GLU A 67 1.30 3.78 -2.06
C GLU A 67 1.67 4.78 -3.15
N SER A 68 2.64 5.66 -2.88
CA SER A 68 3.14 6.61 -3.88
C SER A 68 3.76 5.90 -5.09
N GLU A 69 4.61 4.88 -4.86
CA GLU A 69 5.21 4.08 -5.92
C GLU A 69 4.15 3.34 -6.75
N TYR A 70 3.13 2.77 -6.10
CA TYR A 70 2.01 2.13 -6.78
C TYR A 70 1.26 3.12 -7.68
N MET A 71 0.97 4.33 -7.18
CA MET A 71 0.28 5.36 -7.96
C MET A 71 1.12 5.79 -9.17
N ILE A 72 2.44 5.94 -9.01
CA ILE A 72 3.34 6.27 -10.12
C ILE A 72 3.36 5.14 -11.15
N ALA A 73 3.51 3.89 -10.71
CA ALA A 73 3.51 2.73 -11.61
C ALA A 73 2.18 2.58 -12.36
N GLN A 74 1.05 2.87 -11.72
CA GLN A 74 -0.26 2.86 -12.36
C GLN A 74 -0.38 3.97 -13.42
N MET A 75 0.06 5.19 -13.10
CA MET A 75 0.08 6.29 -14.07
C MET A 75 0.99 6.00 -15.26
N GLU A 76 2.14 5.38 -15.02
CA GLU A 76 3.07 4.96 -16.07
C GLU A 76 2.48 3.85 -16.94
N ALA A 77 1.84 2.85 -16.34
CA ALA A 77 1.14 1.79 -17.07
C ALA A 77 0.03 2.37 -17.96
N ASP A 78 -0.78 3.29 -17.42
CA ASP A 78 -1.83 3.98 -18.17
C ASP A 78 -1.24 4.83 -19.32
N ALA A 79 -0.13 5.52 -19.08
CA ALA A 79 0.57 6.29 -20.11
C ALA A 79 1.16 5.39 -21.21
N ASN A 80 1.68 4.22 -20.85
CA ASN A 80 2.20 3.22 -21.80
C ASN A 80 1.09 2.61 -22.65
N ILE A 81 -0.06 2.27 -22.06
CA ILE A 81 -1.25 1.80 -22.79
C ILE A 81 -1.71 2.89 -23.79
N ARG A 82 -1.72 4.17 -23.38
CA ARG A 82 -2.04 5.29 -24.29
C ARG A 82 -1.06 5.40 -25.43
N THR A 83 0.24 5.33 -25.13
CA THR A 83 1.30 5.46 -26.14
C THR A 83 1.24 4.31 -27.14
N ALA A 84 1.00 3.08 -26.68
CA ALA A 84 0.82 1.92 -27.54
C ALA A 84 -0.42 2.05 -28.43
N ALA A 85 -1.54 2.56 -27.90
CA ALA A 85 -2.75 2.83 -28.70
C ALA A 85 -2.51 3.92 -29.77
N TYR A 86 -1.80 5.00 -29.42
CA TYR A 86 -1.45 6.04 -30.39
C TYR A 86 -0.44 5.56 -31.43
N GLN A 87 0.53 4.72 -31.05
CA GLN A 87 1.47 4.12 -32.00
C GLN A 87 0.76 3.16 -32.95
N HIS A 88 -0.20 2.38 -32.46
CA HIS A 88 -1.05 1.56 -33.32
C HIS A 88 -1.83 2.43 -34.32
N ASP A 89 -2.45 3.53 -33.86
CA ASP A 89 -3.19 4.46 -34.72
C ASP A 89 -2.27 5.29 -35.65
N ALA A 90 -1.00 5.49 -35.31
CA ALA A 90 -0.01 6.19 -36.14
C ALA A 90 0.76 5.26 -37.10
N SER A 91 0.71 3.94 -36.89
CA SER A 91 1.37 2.94 -37.75
C SER A 91 0.72 2.81 -39.13
N TYR A 92 -0.51 3.30 -39.28
CA TYR A 92 -1.15 3.50 -40.56
C TYR A 92 -0.47 4.71 -41.23
N GLY A 93 0.55 4.47 -42.07
CA GLY A 93 1.33 5.52 -42.75
C GLY A 93 0.49 6.56 -43.50
N GLU A 94 1.14 7.58 -44.11
CA GLU A 94 0.48 8.76 -44.71
C GLU A 94 -0.78 8.42 -45.52
N THR A 95 -1.94 8.54 -44.85
CA THR A 95 -3.22 8.14 -45.40
C THR A 95 -3.86 9.37 -46.02
N PRO A 96 -4.39 9.28 -47.25
CA PRO A 96 -5.05 10.42 -47.87
C PRO A 96 -6.19 10.93 -46.97
N MET A 97 -6.37 12.25 -46.92
CA MET A 97 -7.21 12.95 -45.93
C MET A 97 -8.64 12.42 -45.83
N TRP A 98 -9.19 11.86 -46.92
CA TRP A 98 -10.51 11.24 -46.95
C TRP A 98 -10.57 9.87 -46.22
N CYS A 99 -9.51 9.06 -46.29
CA CYS A 99 -9.42 7.81 -45.51
C CYS A 99 -9.31 8.11 -44.02
N SER A 100 -8.54 9.13 -43.63
CA SER A 100 -8.43 9.57 -42.23
C SER A 100 -9.78 10.08 -41.70
N ALA A 101 -10.53 10.82 -42.51
CA ALA A 101 -11.89 11.26 -42.17
C ALA A 101 -12.85 10.08 -41.97
N LEU A 102 -12.79 9.04 -42.83
CA LEU A 102 -13.56 7.80 -42.66
C LEU A 102 -13.18 7.03 -41.40
N LEU A 103 -11.88 6.85 -41.12
CA LEU A 103 -11.40 6.21 -39.90
C LEU A 103 -11.84 6.96 -38.63
N ARG A 104 -11.86 8.30 -38.67
CA ARG A 104 -12.40 9.11 -37.56
C ARG A 104 -13.91 8.93 -37.39
N LEU A 105 -14.63 8.57 -38.45
CA LEU A 105 -16.09 8.38 -38.46
C LEU A 105 -16.50 7.00 -37.90
N VAL A 106 -15.59 6.02 -37.88
CA VAL A 106 -15.82 4.71 -37.26
C VAL A 106 -16.20 4.85 -35.78
N ARG A 107 -15.55 5.75 -35.04
CA ARG A 107 -15.80 5.96 -33.60
C ARG A 107 -17.26 6.36 -33.30
N PRO A 108 -17.79 7.46 -33.87
CA PRO A 108 -19.20 7.81 -33.66
C PRO A 108 -20.15 6.76 -34.23
N VAL A 109 -19.86 6.17 -35.40
CA VAL A 109 -20.78 5.18 -36.01
C VAL A 109 -20.93 3.94 -35.16
N VAL A 110 -19.84 3.34 -34.65
CA VAL A 110 -19.91 2.15 -33.79
C VAL A 110 -20.62 2.47 -32.48
N THR A 111 -20.39 3.66 -31.90
CA THR A 111 -21.04 4.09 -30.65
C THR A 111 -22.55 4.26 -30.84
N PHE A 112 -22.98 4.95 -31.91
CA PHE A 112 -24.41 5.11 -32.23
C PHE A 112 -25.08 3.78 -32.60
N LEU A 113 -24.36 2.88 -33.26
CA LEU A 113 -24.85 1.55 -33.63
C LEU A 113 -25.07 0.68 -32.38
N LEU A 114 -24.14 0.68 -31.42
CA LEU A 114 -24.30 -0.02 -30.15
C LEU A 114 -25.47 0.54 -29.32
N MET A 115 -25.60 1.87 -29.27
CA MET A 115 -26.72 2.54 -28.59
C MET A 115 -28.05 2.28 -29.28
N GLY A 116 -28.08 2.20 -30.61
CA GLY A 116 -29.26 1.81 -31.37
C GLY A 116 -29.64 0.36 -31.14
N MET A 117 -28.66 -0.55 -31.05
CA MET A 117 -28.90 -1.96 -30.75
C MET A 117 -29.46 -2.17 -29.34
N SER A 118 -28.94 -1.48 -28.32
CA SER A 118 -29.50 -1.58 -26.97
C SER A 118 -30.95 -1.09 -26.92
N ALA A 119 -31.25 0.04 -27.56
CA ALA A 119 -32.62 0.55 -27.66
C ALA A 119 -33.55 -0.41 -28.43
N TYR A 120 -33.06 -1.04 -29.49
CA TYR A 120 -33.81 -2.02 -30.28
C TYR A 120 -34.13 -3.29 -29.48
N ILE A 121 -33.15 -3.84 -28.76
CA ILE A 121 -33.33 -5.02 -27.89
C ILE A 121 -34.34 -4.70 -26.78
N TYR A 122 -34.27 -3.50 -26.18
CA TYR A 122 -35.22 -3.05 -25.17
C TYR A 122 -36.65 -2.94 -25.71
N TYR A 123 -36.82 -2.41 -26.92
CA TYR A 123 -38.13 -2.33 -27.57
C TYR A 123 -38.71 -3.73 -27.85
N LYS A 124 -37.88 -4.66 -28.34
CA LYS A 124 -38.30 -6.05 -28.57
C LYS A 124 -38.58 -6.82 -27.29
N ALA A 125 -37.87 -6.53 -26.19
CA ALA A 125 -38.17 -7.07 -24.86
C ALA A 125 -39.61 -6.80 -24.43
N TYR A 126 -40.05 -5.55 -24.64
CA TYR A 126 -41.39 -5.10 -24.28
C TYR A 126 -42.48 -5.81 -25.11
N GLU A 127 -42.19 -6.08 -26.39
CA GLU A 127 -43.14 -6.69 -27.33
C GLU A 127 -43.29 -8.22 -27.13
N PHE A 128 -42.20 -8.93 -26.81
CA PHE A 128 -42.20 -10.40 -26.72
C PHE A 128 -42.48 -10.97 -25.33
N GLY A 129 -42.48 -10.14 -24.27
CA GLY A 129 -42.87 -10.55 -22.91
C GLY A 129 -41.89 -11.47 -22.17
N ASP A 130 -40.76 -11.85 -22.78
CA ASP A 130 -39.65 -12.54 -22.09
C ASP A 130 -38.72 -11.51 -21.43
N TRP A 131 -39.11 -11.08 -20.25
CA TRP A 131 -38.40 -10.06 -19.48
C TRP A 131 -37.02 -10.50 -19.00
N THR A 132 -36.81 -11.80 -18.81
CA THR A 132 -35.58 -12.36 -18.23
C THR A 132 -34.43 -12.36 -19.22
N THR A 133 -34.62 -12.99 -20.38
CA THR A 133 -33.56 -13.13 -21.40
C THR A 133 -33.20 -11.77 -22.00
N THR A 134 -34.22 -10.95 -22.25
CA THR A 134 -34.02 -9.66 -22.93
C THR A 134 -33.43 -8.58 -22.02
N LYS A 135 -33.66 -8.66 -20.70
CA LYS A 135 -32.98 -7.79 -19.73
C LYS A 135 -31.48 -8.11 -19.64
N MET A 136 -31.12 -9.39 -19.62
CA MET A 136 -29.71 -9.83 -19.60
C MET A 136 -28.96 -9.34 -20.85
N LEU A 137 -29.55 -9.51 -22.03
CA LEU A 137 -29.01 -8.99 -23.30
C LEU A 137 -28.90 -7.46 -23.30
N ALA A 138 -29.90 -6.75 -22.77
CA ALA A 138 -29.85 -5.29 -22.68
C ALA A 138 -28.72 -4.81 -21.75
N GLU A 139 -28.53 -5.47 -20.61
CA GLU A 139 -27.43 -5.16 -19.68
C GLU A 139 -26.05 -5.41 -20.29
N GLU A 140 -25.87 -6.52 -21.02
CA GLU A 140 -24.61 -6.81 -21.73
C GLU A 140 -24.29 -5.78 -22.82
N VAL A 141 -25.28 -5.35 -23.60
CA VAL A 141 -25.06 -4.32 -24.64
C VAL A 141 -24.80 -2.95 -24.01
N VAL A 142 -25.45 -2.61 -22.89
CA VAL A 142 -25.13 -1.39 -22.13
C VAL A 142 -23.72 -1.44 -21.56
N PHE A 143 -23.27 -2.60 -21.07
CA PHE A 143 -21.90 -2.80 -20.61
C PHE A 143 -20.86 -2.67 -21.74
N MET A 144 -21.11 -3.26 -22.91
CA MET A 144 -20.27 -3.08 -24.09
C MET A 144 -20.23 -1.62 -24.55
N CYS A 145 -21.37 -0.92 -24.48
CA CYS A 145 -21.47 0.50 -24.79
C CYS A 145 -20.67 1.36 -23.80
N SER A 146 -20.73 1.07 -22.49
CA SER A 146 -19.96 1.80 -21.49
C SER A 146 -18.45 1.57 -21.65
N LEU A 147 -18.02 0.34 -21.98
CA LEU A 147 -16.63 0.05 -22.32
C LEU A 147 -16.17 0.82 -23.56
N ALA A 148 -16.99 0.85 -24.62
CA ALA A 148 -16.69 1.62 -25.83
C ALA A 148 -16.60 3.13 -25.51
N ILE A 149 -17.54 3.68 -24.75
CA ILE A 149 -17.53 5.10 -24.37
C ILE A 149 -16.31 5.42 -23.51
N THR A 150 -15.97 4.60 -22.53
CA THR A 150 -14.79 4.79 -21.68
C THR A 150 -13.50 4.70 -22.49
N PHE A 151 -13.39 3.73 -23.41
CA PHE A 151 -12.23 3.60 -24.28
C PHE A 151 -12.06 4.79 -25.23
N TRP A 152 -13.15 5.28 -25.84
CA TRP A 152 -13.10 6.36 -26.84
C TRP A 152 -13.10 7.77 -26.25
N PHE A 153 -13.74 7.98 -25.09
CA PHE A 153 -14.03 9.30 -24.51
C PHE A 153 -13.58 9.45 -23.05
N GLY A 154 -13.43 8.37 -22.28
CA GLY A 154 -13.12 8.41 -20.85
C GLY A 154 -11.69 8.85 -20.51
N SER A 155 -10.75 8.84 -21.47
CA SER A 155 -9.33 9.14 -21.24
C SER A 155 -8.87 10.51 -21.76
N ARG A 156 -9.80 11.40 -22.15
CA ARG A 156 -9.43 12.78 -22.48
C ARG A 156 -9.17 13.56 -21.20
N PRO A 157 -8.01 14.22 -21.04
CA PRO A 157 -7.84 15.21 -19.99
C PRO A 157 -9.00 16.22 -20.12
N ALA A 158 -9.66 16.53 -19.01
CA ALA A 158 -10.42 17.76 -18.94
C ALA A 158 -9.39 18.88 -19.16
N ASN A 159 -9.50 19.57 -20.29
CA ASN A 159 -8.68 20.74 -20.58
C ASN A 159 -8.79 21.76 -19.43
#